data_AF-A0AAP5YCL9-F1
#
_entry.id   AF-A0AAP5YCL9-F1
#
_cell.length_a   1.000
_cell.length_b   1.000
_cell.length_c   1.000
_cell.angle_alpha   90.00
_cell.angle_beta   90.00
_cell.angle_gamma   90.00
#
_symmetry.space_group_name_H-M   'P 1'
#
loop_
_entity.id
_entity.type
_entity.pdbx_description
1 polymer ?
#
loop_
_entity_poly.entity_id
_entity_poly.type
_entity_poly.pdbx_seq_one_letter_code
_entity_poly.pdbx_strand_id
1 'polypeptide(L)'
;MVASFIQFVASLGRRTLAICEAFGRATLMLVGAIFSKPQPSKSFPLLIKQLYSVGVQSLAIIVVSGLFIGMVLSLQGYVVLVDYGAEGSLGQMVALSLLRELGPVVTALLFAGRAGSALTAEIGLMKATEQL
;
A
#
# COMPACT_ATOMS: atom_id res chain seq x y z
N MET A 1 6.38 -40.27 -19.68
CA MET A 1 6.29 -39.94 -18.24
C MET A 1 7.52 -39.19 -17.74
N VAL A 2 8.74 -39.73 -17.92
CA VAL A 2 10.00 -39.09 -17.48
C VAL A 2 10.26 -37.70 -18.10
N ALA A 3 10.01 -37.53 -19.41
CA ALA A 3 10.19 -36.24 -20.08
C ALA A 3 9.27 -35.12 -19.55
N SER A 4 8.03 -35.46 -19.18
CA SER A 4 7.07 -34.52 -18.59
C SER A 4 7.49 -34.10 -17.18
N PHE A 5 8.04 -35.03 -16.40
CA PHE A 5 8.58 -34.74 -15.07
C PHE A 5 9.80 -33.81 -15.14
N ILE A 6 10.72 -34.02 -16.08
CA ILE A 6 11.89 -33.14 -16.29
C ILE A 6 11.45 -31.73 -16.72
N GLN A 7 10.46 -31.61 -17.62
CA GLN A 7 9.93 -30.31 -18.03
C GLN A 7 9.23 -29.57 -16.87
N PHE A 8 8.53 -30.30 -16.01
CA PHE A 8 7.93 -29.72 -14.79
C PHE A 8 9.00 -29.12 -13.88
N VAL A 9 10.03 -29.90 -13.53
CA VAL A 9 11.15 -29.44 -12.69
C VAL A 9 11.90 -28.26 -13.33
N ALA A 10 12.15 -28.32 -14.64
CA ALA A 10 12.80 -27.24 -15.37
C ALA A 10 11.96 -25.96 -15.40
N SER A 11 10.63 -26.07 -15.56
CA SER A 11 9.73 -24.92 -15.54
C SER A 11 9.65 -24.28 -14.15
N LEU A 12 9.68 -25.10 -13.09
CA LEU A 12 9.71 -24.63 -11.72
C LEU A 12 11.04 -23.91 -11.43
N GLY A 13 12.17 -24.51 -11.79
CA GLY A 13 13.48 -23.88 -11.66
C GLY A 13 13.58 -22.54 -12.38
N ARG A 14 13.05 -22.46 -13.61
CA ARG A 14 13.02 -21.20 -14.38
C ARG A 14 12.17 -20.12 -13.69
N ARG A 15 11.01 -20.48 -13.13
CA ARG A 15 10.15 -19.53 -12.40
C ARG A 15 10.82 -19.04 -11.12
N THR A 16 11.41 -19.94 -10.34
CA THR A 16 12.09 -19.57 -9.10
C THR A 16 13.27 -18.63 -9.37
N LEU A 17 14.10 -18.94 -10.37
CA LEU A 17 15.22 -18.07 -10.76
C LEU A 17 14.73 -16.71 -11.26
N ALA A 18 13.66 -16.66 -12.06
CA ALA A 18 13.09 -15.40 -12.54
C ALA A 18 12.55 -14.53 -11.39
N ILE A 19 11.92 -15.14 -10.38
CA ILE A 19 11.47 -14.43 -9.17
C ILE A 19 12.67 -13.88 -8.40
N CYS A 20 13.70 -14.70 -8.15
CA CYS A 20 14.91 -14.25 -7.47
C CYS A 20 15.60 -13.10 -8.21
N GLU A 21 15.68 -13.18 -9.54
CA GLU A 21 16.24 -12.11 -10.38
C GLU A 21 15.41 -10.83 -10.30
N ALA A 22 14.07 -10.93 -10.37
CA ALA A 22 13.18 -9.78 -10.26
C ALA A 22 13.33 -9.06 -8.91
N PHE A 23 13.39 -9.83 -7.81
CA PHE A 23 13.66 -9.28 -6.48
C PHE A 23 15.04 -8.62 -6.42
N GLY A 24 16.09 -9.28 -6.94
CA GLY A 24 17.45 -8.72 -6.98
C GLY A 24 17.50 -7.38 -7.72
N ARG A 25 16.89 -7.29 -8.89
CA ARG A 25 16.80 -6.04 -9.67
C ARG A 25 16.05 -4.94 -8.92
N ALA A 26 14.91 -5.26 -8.29
CA ALA A 26 14.13 -4.31 -7.50
C ALA A 26 14.91 -3.77 -6.28
N THR A 27 15.61 -4.65 -5.56
CA THR A 27 16.45 -4.27 -4.42
C THR A 27 17.60 -3.37 -4.85
N LEU A 28 18.32 -3.72 -5.93
CA LEU A 28 19.42 -2.89 -6.45
C LEU A 28 18.94 -1.50 -6.88
N MET A 29 17.79 -1.41 -7.55
CA MET A 29 17.18 -0.13 -7.93
C MET A 29 16.85 0.73 -6.69
N LEU A 30 16.26 0.14 -5.66
CA LEU A 30 15.91 0.84 -4.42
C LEU A 30 17.14 1.32 -3.66
N VAL A 31 18.15 0.45 -3.51
CA VAL A 31 19.43 0.81 -2.86
C VAL A 31 20.12 1.92 -3.65
N GLY A 32 20.21 1.82 -4.97
CA GLY A 32 20.78 2.86 -5.83
C GLY A 32 20.06 4.20 -5.69
N ALA A 33 18.73 4.21 -5.60
CA ALA A 33 17.94 5.42 -5.41
C ALA A 33 18.17 6.07 -4.04
N ILE A 34 18.27 5.28 -2.96
CA ILE A 34 18.46 5.79 -1.59
C ILE A 34 19.87 6.35 -1.38
N PHE A 35 20.91 5.68 -1.89
CA PHE A 35 22.31 6.09 -1.71
C PHE A 35 22.83 7.06 -2.78
N SER A 36 21.97 7.52 -3.69
CA SER A 36 22.33 8.53 -4.69
C SER A 36 22.66 9.89 -4.05
N LYS A 37 23.59 10.64 -4.67
CA LYS A 37 24.06 11.94 -4.15
C LYS A 37 22.86 12.90 -3.95
N PRO A 38 22.57 13.35 -2.72
CA PRO A 38 21.44 14.23 -2.46
C PRO A 38 21.67 15.61 -3.11
N GLN A 39 20.71 16.07 -3.92
CA GLN A 39 20.70 17.40 -4.53
C GLN A 39 19.47 18.19 -4.06
N PRO A 40 19.46 18.69 -2.81
CA PRO A 40 18.25 19.21 -2.15
C PRO A 40 17.58 20.35 -2.93
N SER A 41 18.37 21.23 -3.55
CA SER A 41 17.84 22.37 -4.33
C SER A 41 16.98 21.93 -5.53
N LYS A 42 17.33 20.82 -6.19
CA LYS A 42 16.54 20.27 -7.30
C LYS A 42 15.45 19.31 -6.83
N SER A 43 15.71 18.54 -5.78
CA SER A 43 14.79 17.51 -5.30
C SER A 43 13.59 18.07 -4.54
N PHE A 44 13.73 19.21 -3.86
CA PHE A 44 12.66 19.78 -3.04
C PHE A 44 11.37 20.14 -3.83
N PRO A 45 11.41 20.85 -4.97
CA PRO A 45 10.20 21.11 -5.75
C PRO A 45 9.57 19.82 -6.32
N LEU A 46 10.40 18.83 -6.67
CA LEU A 46 9.91 17.52 -7.14
C LEU A 46 9.21 16.75 -6.00
N LEU A 47 9.74 16.82 -4.78
CA LEU A 47 9.14 16.20 -3.60
C LEU A 47 7.77 16.80 -3.32
N ILE A 48 7.60 18.12 -3.40
CA ILE A 48 6.29 18.77 -3.21
C ILE A 48 5.29 18.29 -4.26
N LYS A 49 5.70 18.22 -5.54
CA LYS A 49 4.84 17.71 -6.62
C LYS A 49 4.39 16.27 -6.35
N GLN A 50 5.31 15.41 -5.93
CA GLN A 50 4.97 14.02 -5.60
C GLN A 50 4.12 13.90 -4.34
N LEU A 51 4.36 14.72 -3.31
CA LEU A 51 3.55 14.73 -2.09
C LEU A 51 2.09 15.15 -2.39
N TYR A 52 1.88 16.09 -3.31
CA TYR A 52 0.55 16.46 -3.76
C TYR A 52 -0.15 15.31 -4.50
N SER A 53 0.52 14.70 -5.48
CA SER A 53 -0.03 13.60 -6.28
C SER A 53 -0.35 12.36 -5.43
N VAL A 54 0.60 11.96 -4.57
CA VAL A 54 0.51 10.74 -3.76
C VAL A 54 -0.33 10.95 -2.50
N GLY A 55 -0.14 12.08 -1.81
CA GLY A 55 -0.80 12.36 -0.53
C GLY A 55 -2.17 13.01 -0.71
N VAL A 56 -2.20 14.25 -1.21
CA VAL A 56 -3.41 15.08 -1.22
C VAL A 56 -4.51 14.44 -2.05
N GLN A 57 -4.20 13.91 -3.23
CA GLN A 57 -5.22 13.25 -4.06
C GLN A 57 -5.73 11.93 -3.47
N SER A 58 -5.01 11.30 -2.53
CA SER A 58 -5.47 10.11 -1.80
C SER A 58 -6.30 10.45 -0.56
N LEU A 59 -6.33 11.72 -0.15
CA LEU A 59 -7.03 12.14 1.07
C LEU A 59 -8.54 11.88 0.99
N ALA A 60 -9.15 12.12 -0.18
CA ALA A 60 -10.58 11.95 -0.39
C ALA A 60 -11.05 10.51 -0.09
N ILE A 61 -10.34 9.49 -0.61
CA ILE A 61 -10.72 8.09 -0.39
C ILE A 61 -10.51 7.68 1.08
N ILE A 62 -9.46 8.18 1.74
CA ILE A 62 -9.18 7.87 3.15
C ILE A 62 -10.26 8.47 4.05
N VAL A 63 -10.63 9.73 3.85
CA VAL A 63 -11.63 10.43 4.68
C VAL A 63 -13.01 9.78 4.52
N VAL A 64 -13.44 9.56 3.28
CA VAL A 64 -14.76 8.96 3.00
C VAL A 64 -14.82 7.53 3.56
N SER A 65 -13.79 6.72 3.33
CA SER A 65 -13.76 5.34 3.83
C SER A 65 -13.69 5.29 5.36
N GLY A 66 -12.84 6.11 5.98
CA GLY A 66 -12.70 6.18 7.43
C GLY A 66 -13.99 6.60 8.13
N LEU A 67 -14.74 7.54 7.54
CA LEU A 67 -16.05 7.95 8.03
C LEU A 67 -17.04 6.78 8.02
N PHE A 68 -17.19 6.08 6.89
CA PHE A 68 -18.12 4.94 6.81
C PHE A 68 -17.72 3.80 7.74
N ILE A 69 -16.43 3.48 7.83
CA ILE A 69 -15.93 2.44 8.72
C ILE A 69 -16.19 2.80 10.18
N GLY A 70 -15.94 4.05 10.57
CA GLY A 70 -16.23 4.54 11.92
C GLY A 70 -17.71 4.44 12.27
N MET A 71 -18.61 4.84 11.35
CA MET A 71 -20.06 4.73 11.55
C MET A 71 -20.50 3.27 11.75
N VAL A 72 -20.01 2.37 10.89
CA VAL A 72 -20.35 0.93 10.95
C VAL A 72 -19.84 0.31 12.26
N LEU A 73 -18.60 0.60 12.65
CA LEU A 73 -18.03 0.11 13.92
C LEU A 73 -18.78 0.64 15.14
N SER A 74 -19.19 1.90 15.12
CA SER A 74 -19.91 2.50 16.24
C SER A 74 -21.29 1.86 16.40
N LEU A 75 -22.00 1.65 15.29
CA LEU A 75 -23.30 0.99 15.30
C LEU A 75 -23.20 -0.47 15.77
N GLN A 76 -22.25 -1.24 15.23
CA GLN A 76 -22.06 -2.64 15.63
C GLN A 76 -21.56 -2.76 17.07
N GLY A 77 -20.63 -1.89 17.48
CA GLY A 77 -20.11 -1.86 18.84
C GLY A 77 -21.22 -1.56 19.85
N TYR A 78 -22.13 -0.63 19.55
CA TYR A 78 -23.26 -0.32 20.43
C TYR A 78 -24.16 -1.54 20.65
N VAL A 79 -24.54 -2.23 19.57
CA VAL A 79 -25.40 -3.43 19.63
C VAL A 79 -24.74 -4.55 20.44
N VAL A 80 -23.41 -4.68 20.42
CA VAL A 80 -22.72 -5.66 21.26
C VAL A 80 -22.67 -5.22 22.71
N LEU A 81 -22.34 -3.95 22.99
CA LEU A 81 -22.10 -3.47 24.36
C LEU A 81 -23.39 -3.24 25.16
N VAL A 82 -24.52 -2.99 24.50
CA VAL A 82 -25.83 -2.87 25.16
C VAL A 82 -26.25 -4.17 25.84
N ASP A 83 -25.98 -5.33 25.21
CA ASP A 83 -26.29 -6.65 25.77
C ASP A 83 -25.51 -6.95 27.06
N TYR A 84 -24.34 -6.32 27.23
CA TYR A 84 -23.51 -6.44 28.43
C TYR A 84 -23.71 -5.28 29.42
N GLY A 85 -24.62 -4.33 29.15
CA GLY A 85 -24.83 -3.13 29.96
C GLY A 85 -23.63 -2.18 30.03
N ALA A 86 -22.73 -2.25 29.04
CA ALA A 86 -21.43 -1.57 29.03
C ALA A 86 -21.37 -0.38 28.06
N GLU A 87 -22.51 0.23 27.71
CA GLU A 87 -22.65 1.28 26.69
C GLU A 87 -21.67 2.46 26.87
N GLY A 88 -21.34 2.82 28.11
CA GLY A 88 -20.37 3.88 28.42
C GLY A 88 -18.94 3.62 27.93
N SER A 89 -18.60 2.37 27.61
CA SER A 89 -17.28 1.97 27.10
C SER A 89 -17.18 1.97 25.57
N LEU A 90 -18.26 2.31 24.86
CA LEU A 90 -18.30 2.30 23.39
C LEU A 90 -17.21 3.17 22.76
N GLY A 91 -17.06 4.40 23.25
CA GLY A 91 -16.06 5.33 22.72
C GLY A 91 -14.62 4.82 22.88
N GLN A 92 -14.31 4.19 24.02
CA GLN A 92 -12.99 3.62 24.28
C GLN A 92 -12.71 2.40 23.38
N MET A 93 -13.71 1.53 23.20
CA MET A 93 -13.60 0.39 22.30
C MET A 93 -13.32 0.86 20.86
N VAL A 94 -14.13 1.77 20.32
CA VAL A 94 -13.99 2.26 18.95
C VAL A 94 -12.64 2.95 18.74
N ALA A 95 -12.22 3.80 19.68
CA ALA A 95 -10.94 4.49 19.59
C ALA A 95 -9.74 3.52 19.58
N LEU A 96 -9.73 2.53 20.49
CA LEU A 96 -8.64 1.56 20.58
C LEU A 96 -8.57 0.66 19.33
N SER A 97 -9.73 0.18 18.84
CA SER A 97 -9.79 -0.66 17.65
C SER A 97 -9.33 0.07 16.39
N LEU A 98 -9.72 1.34 16.23
CA LEU A 98 -9.28 2.16 15.10
C LEU A 98 -7.78 2.49 15.19
N LEU A 99 -7.27 2.89 16.35
CA LEU A 99 -5.86 3.30 16.47
C LEU A 99 -4.88 2.13 16.35
N ARG A 100 -5.24 0.94 16.84
CA ARG A 100 -4.32 -0.21 16.90
C ARG A 100 -4.37 -1.12 15.69
N GLU A 101 -5.56 -1.34 15.13
CA GLU A 101 -5.74 -2.36 14.11
C GLU A 101 -6.24 -1.75 12.80
N LEU A 102 -7.47 -1.25 12.82
CA LEU A 102 -8.20 -0.96 11.59
C LEU A 102 -7.66 0.28 10.88
N GLY A 103 -7.26 1.31 11.62
CA GLY A 103 -6.70 2.54 11.03
C GLY A 103 -5.47 2.26 10.19
N PRO A 104 -4.37 1.73 10.76
CA PRO A 104 -3.15 1.44 10.00
C PRO A 104 -3.38 0.47 8.84
N VAL A 105 -4.12 -0.62 9.07
CA VAL A 105 -4.33 -1.66 8.06
C VAL A 105 -5.17 -1.15 6.90
N VAL A 106 -6.32 -0.52 7.17
CA VAL A 106 -7.21 -0.04 6.11
C VAL A 106 -6.56 1.10 5.35
N THR A 107 -5.93 2.06 6.04
CA THR A 107 -5.23 3.15 5.37
C THR A 107 -4.12 2.63 4.46
N ALA A 108 -3.32 1.65 4.91
CA ALA A 108 -2.28 1.04 4.07
C ALA A 108 -2.84 0.35 2.83
N LEU A 109 -3.93 -0.42 2.96
CA LEU A 109 -4.57 -1.10 1.84
C LEU A 109 -5.16 -0.12 0.82
N LEU A 110 -5.91 0.89 1.29
CA LEU A 110 -6.49 1.91 0.42
C LEU A 110 -5.40 2.74 -0.28
N PHE A 111 -4.34 3.09 0.45
CA PHE A 111 -3.22 3.84 -0.09
C PHE A 111 -2.45 3.02 -1.15
N ALA A 112 -2.17 1.75 -0.89
CA ALA A 112 -1.53 0.86 -1.86
C ALA A 112 -2.38 0.73 -3.14
N GLY A 113 -3.71 0.60 -2.99
CA GLY A 113 -4.63 0.51 -4.13
C GLY A 113 -4.63 1.77 -4.99
N ARG A 114 -4.81 2.95 -4.39
CA ARG A 114 -4.93 4.21 -5.14
C ARG A 114 -3.57 4.78 -5.55
N ALA A 115 -2.70 5.05 -4.58
CA ALA A 115 -1.42 5.71 -4.83
C ALA A 115 -0.40 4.76 -5.47
N GLY A 116 -0.36 3.49 -5.04
CA GLY A 116 0.55 2.49 -5.62
C GLY A 116 0.26 2.21 -7.10
N SER A 117 -1.02 2.10 -7.47
CA SER A 117 -1.42 1.93 -8.88
C SER A 117 -1.09 3.17 -9.72
N ALA A 118 -1.34 4.37 -9.17
CA ALA A 118 -1.02 5.62 -9.86
C ALA A 118 0.49 5.78 -10.11
N LEU A 119 1.33 5.49 -9.12
CA LEU A 119 2.79 5.52 -9.26
C LEU A 119 3.29 4.53 -10.32
N THR A 120 2.75 3.32 -10.32
CA THR A 120 3.10 2.29 -11.31
C THR A 120 2.70 2.73 -12.73
N ALA A 121 1.52 3.33 -12.89
CA ALA A 121 1.05 3.85 -14.16
C ALA A 121 1.88 5.05 -14.65
N GLU A 122 2.27 5.97 -13.75
CA GLU A 122 3.09 7.14 -14.09
C GLU A 122 4.47 6.72 -14.63
N ILE A 123 5.19 5.85 -13.91
CA ILE A 123 6.50 5.36 -14.35
C ILE A 123 6.37 4.50 -15.61
N GLY A 124 5.33 3.68 -15.71
CA GLY A 124 5.03 2.87 -16.89
C GLY A 124 4.78 3.72 -18.14
N LEU A 125 4.05 4.82 -18.00
CA LEU A 125 3.79 5.76 -19.08
C LEU A 125 5.09 6.44 -19.53
N MET A 126 5.92 6.92 -18.60
CA MET A 126 7.22 7.54 -18.93
C MET A 126 8.13 6.58 -19.69
N LYS A 127 8.11 5.28 -19.34
CA LYS A 127 8.86 4.26 -20.08
C LYS A 127 8.29 4.03 -21.48
N ALA A 128 6.96 4.02 -21.62
CA ALA A 128 6.30 3.80 -22.91
C ALA A 128 6.46 4.97 -23.88
N THR A 129 6.62 6.20 -23.36
CA THR A 129 6.83 7.42 -24.14
C THR A 129 8.30 7.79 -24.32
N GLU A 130 9.24 6.89 -23.97
CA GLU A 130 10.70 7.07 -24.08
C GLU A 130 11.23 8.33 -23.36
N GLN A 131 10.62 8.69 -22.22
CA GLN A 131 11.05 9.81 -21.38
C GLN A 131 12.13 9.43 -20.34
N LEU A 132 12.47 8.14 -20.25
CA LEU A 132 13.50 7.56 -19.38
C LEU A 132 14.73 7.17 -20.20
#